data_AF-A0A0P8XN25-F1
#
_entry.id   AF-A0A0P8XN25-F1
#
_cell.length_a   1.000
_cell.length_b   1.000
_cell.length_c   1.000
_cell.angle_alpha   90.00
_cell.angle_beta   90.00
_cell.angle_gamma   90.00
#
_symmetry.space_group_name_H-M   'P 1'
#
loop_
_entity.id
_entity.type
_entity.pdbx_description
1 polymer ?
#
loop_
_entity_poly.entity_id
_entity_poly.type
_entity_poly.pdbx_seq_one_letter_code
_entity_poly.pdbx_strand_id
1 'polypeptide(L)'
;MSPRKSLLLGCLLVAAATTMLDMVAANTDTNNVDDPEVYMLQGVRVYPNDRQCVLVGGLCVATTDCMEPTTNKGLCPTSAGHDVECCYELRTPHL
;
A
#
# COMPACT_ATOMS: atom_id res chain seq x y z
N MET A 1 21.60 54.38 -16.07
CA MET A 1 21.85 53.07 -15.43
C MET A 1 22.37 52.10 -16.48
N SER A 2 23.44 51.35 -16.20
CA SER A 2 24.16 50.54 -17.21
C SER A 2 23.45 49.20 -17.50
N PRO A 3 23.20 48.82 -18.76
CA PRO A 3 22.44 47.63 -19.15
C PRO A 3 23.12 46.32 -18.70
N ARG A 4 24.44 46.37 -18.44
CA ARG A 4 25.24 45.23 -17.94
C ARG A 4 24.83 44.79 -16.53
N LYS A 5 24.33 45.72 -15.69
CA LYS A 5 23.89 45.42 -14.32
C LYS A 5 22.53 44.73 -14.30
N SER A 6 21.66 45.05 -15.26
CA SER A 6 20.32 44.45 -15.37
C SER A 6 20.37 42.98 -15.82
N LEU A 7 21.31 42.64 -16.70
CA LEU A 7 21.48 41.27 -17.20
C LEU A 7 22.06 40.34 -16.12
N LEU A 8 23.02 40.83 -15.33
CA LEU A 8 23.61 40.09 -14.22
C LEU A 8 22.62 39.84 -13.08
N LEU A 9 21.77 40.82 -12.75
CA LEU A 9 20.68 40.61 -11.78
C LEU A 9 19.63 39.62 -12.29
N GLY A 10 19.29 39.65 -13.59
CA GLY A 10 18.34 38.71 -14.19
C GLY A 10 18.83 37.25 -14.13
N CYS A 11 20.11 37.00 -14.43
CA CYS A 11 20.69 35.65 -14.35
C CYS A 11 20.76 35.11 -12.92
N LEU A 12 21.01 35.97 -11.93
CA LEU A 12 21.03 35.58 -10.51
C LEU A 12 19.67 35.10 -9.99
N LEU A 13 18.58 35.71 -10.48
CA LEU A 13 17.21 35.33 -10.09
C LEU A 13 16.80 33.96 -10.67
N VAL A 14 17.25 33.61 -11.88
CA VAL A 14 16.97 32.30 -12.49
C VAL A 14 17.75 31.19 -11.78
N ALA A 15 18.99 31.46 -11.36
CA ALA A 15 19.81 30.49 -10.61
C ALA A 15 19.25 30.18 -9.21
N ALA A 16 18.58 31.15 -8.57
CA ALA A 16 17.95 30.96 -7.26
C ALA A 16 16.61 30.19 -7.33
N ALA A 17 15.93 30.18 -8.49
CA ALA A 17 14.67 29.49 -8.66
C ALA A 17 14.84 27.98 -8.90
N THR A 18 16.01 27.53 -9.35
CA THR A 18 16.28 26.12 -9.67
C THR A 18 16.77 25.28 -8.49
N THR A 19 17.04 25.88 -7.33
CA THR A 19 17.58 25.16 -6.15
C THR A 19 16.51 24.50 -5.28
N MET A 20 15.22 24.61 -5.64
CA MET A 20 14.09 24.11 -4.83
C MET A 20 13.42 22.86 -5.42
N LEU A 21 14.08 22.17 -6.35
CA LEU A 21 13.69 20.80 -6.69
C LEU A 21 14.28 19.87 -5.62
N ASP A 22 13.66 19.89 -4.45
CA ASP A 22 13.88 18.84 -3.44
C ASP A 22 13.60 17.51 -4.12
N MET A 23 14.67 16.74 -4.28
CA MET A 23 14.61 15.39 -4.83
C MET A 23 13.88 14.52 -3.81
N VAL A 24 12.56 14.42 -3.92
CA VAL A 24 11.80 13.32 -3.31
C VAL A 24 12.19 12.07 -4.07
N ALA A 25 13.32 11.48 -3.69
CA ALA A 25 13.63 10.12 -4.06
C ALA A 25 12.61 9.23 -3.34
N ALA A 26 11.70 8.63 -4.10
CA ALA A 26 10.91 7.53 -3.58
C ALA A 26 11.91 6.41 -3.25
N ASN A 27 12.21 6.23 -1.97
CA ASN A 27 13.11 5.20 -1.48
C ASN A 27 12.47 3.82 -1.76
N THR A 28 12.82 3.19 -2.87
CA THR A 28 12.33 1.84 -3.22
C THR A 28 13.05 0.73 -2.45
N ASP A 29 14.07 1.08 -1.66
CA ASP A 29 14.95 0.13 -0.97
C ASP A 29 14.28 -0.62 0.19
N THR A 30 13.05 -0.25 0.57
CA THR A 30 12.26 -0.98 1.58
C THR A 30 11.16 -1.83 0.97
N ASN A 31 11.07 -1.95 -0.36
CA ASN A 31 10.13 -2.86 -1.01
C ASN A 31 10.71 -4.29 -0.98
N ASN A 32 10.84 -4.86 0.22
CA ASN A 32 11.09 -6.28 0.40
C ASN A 32 9.82 -7.03 -0.03
N VAL A 33 9.71 -7.31 -1.33
CA VAL A 33 8.66 -8.13 -1.95
C VAL A 33 9.07 -9.60 -1.83
N ASP A 34 9.33 -10.07 -0.63
CA ASP A 34 9.72 -11.48 -0.39
C ASP A 34 9.04 -12.02 0.87
N ASP A 35 7.73 -11.77 0.96
CA ASP A 35 6.84 -12.71 1.65
C ASP A 35 5.75 -13.12 0.65
N PRO A 36 6.02 -14.10 -0.23
CA PRO A 36 5.09 -14.52 -1.30
C PRO A 36 3.77 -15.07 -0.77
N GLU A 37 3.63 -15.20 0.55
CA GLU A 37 2.45 -15.70 1.23
C GLU A 37 1.33 -14.66 1.35
N VAL A 38 1.64 -13.36 1.39
CA VAL A 38 0.66 -12.31 1.69
C VAL A 38 0.62 -11.24 0.58
N TYR A 39 -0.57 -10.86 0.14
CA TYR A 39 -0.77 -9.78 -0.85
C TYR A 39 -1.82 -8.77 -0.42
N MET A 40 -1.87 -7.60 -1.07
CA MET A 40 -2.84 -6.55 -0.76
C MET A 40 -3.98 -6.55 -1.80
N LEU A 41 -5.23 -6.57 -1.34
CA LEU A 41 -6.43 -6.45 -2.16
C LEU A 41 -7.29 -5.30 -1.64
N GLN A 42 -7.49 -4.25 -2.45
CA GLN A 42 -8.29 -3.06 -2.08
C GLN A 42 -7.83 -2.40 -0.76
N GLY A 43 -6.54 -2.47 -0.44
CA GLY A 43 -5.98 -1.94 0.81
C GLY A 43 -6.08 -2.88 2.02
N VAL A 44 -6.67 -4.07 1.85
CA VAL A 44 -6.72 -5.14 2.86
C VAL A 44 -5.60 -6.15 2.65
N ARG A 45 -4.99 -6.60 3.74
CA ARG A 45 -3.98 -7.65 3.74
C ARG A 45 -4.65 -9.02 3.60
N VAL A 46 -4.33 -9.74 2.53
CA VAL A 46 -4.80 -11.10 2.26
C VAL A 46 -3.68 -12.09 2.57
N TYR A 47 -3.95 -13.00 3.50
CA TYR A 47 -3.07 -14.07 3.96
C TYR A 47 -3.13 -15.29 3.02
N PRO A 48 -2.23 -16.28 3.15
CA PRO A 48 -2.33 -17.54 2.41
C PRO A 48 -3.72 -18.14 2.51
N ASN A 49 -4.35 -18.31 1.35
CA ASN A 49 -5.67 -18.91 1.30
C ASN A 49 -5.58 -20.42 1.49
N ASP A 50 -6.13 -20.91 2.60
CA ASP A 50 -6.31 -22.33 2.82
C ASP A 50 -7.39 -22.89 1.89
N ARG A 51 -7.16 -24.12 1.40
CA ARG A 51 -8.05 -24.80 0.44
C ARG A 51 -9.52 -24.76 0.88
N GLN A 52 -9.79 -24.91 2.16
CA GLN A 52 -11.14 -24.92 2.73
C GLN A 52 -11.85 -23.55 2.62
N CYS A 53 -11.12 -22.44 2.69
CA CYS A 53 -11.67 -21.10 2.45
C CYS A 53 -11.91 -20.86 0.95
N VAL A 54 -10.96 -21.27 0.10
CA VAL A 54 -11.10 -21.13 -1.36
C VAL A 54 -12.30 -21.93 -1.91
N LEU A 55 -12.54 -23.13 -1.38
CA LEU A 55 -13.65 -23.99 -1.81
C LEU A 55 -15.03 -23.36 -1.58
N VAL A 56 -15.16 -22.47 -0.60
CA VAL A 56 -16.40 -21.73 -0.36
C VAL A 56 -16.45 -20.38 -1.06
N GLY A 57 -15.37 -20.01 -1.77
CA GLY A 57 -15.27 -18.75 -2.52
C GLY A 57 -14.79 -17.55 -1.71
N GLY A 58 -14.17 -17.76 -0.54
CA GLY A 58 -13.70 -16.68 0.32
C GLY A 58 -12.20 -16.40 0.25
N LEU A 59 -11.78 -15.38 1.00
CA LEU A 59 -10.38 -14.99 1.20
C LEU A 59 -10.03 -14.95 2.70
N CYS A 60 -8.82 -15.38 3.04
CA CYS A 60 -8.26 -15.29 4.39
C CYS A 60 -7.75 -13.87 4.65
N VAL A 61 -8.46 -13.13 5.50
CA VAL A 61 -8.13 -11.74 5.87
C VAL A 61 -8.25 -11.56 7.37
N ALA A 62 -7.68 -10.48 7.92
CA ALA A 62 -7.89 -10.14 9.33
C ALA A 62 -9.39 -9.95 9.61
N THR A 63 -9.86 -10.44 10.76
CA THR A 63 -11.28 -10.37 11.14
C THR A 63 -11.83 -8.95 11.12
N THR A 64 -10.99 -7.95 11.44
CA THR A 64 -11.35 -6.52 11.40
C THR A 64 -11.60 -5.96 10.01
N ASP A 65 -11.00 -6.59 8.99
CA ASP A 65 -11.09 -6.18 7.59
C ASP A 65 -12.20 -6.94 6.85
N CYS A 66 -12.91 -7.83 7.53
CA CYS A 66 -14.01 -8.60 6.98
C CYS A 66 -15.37 -7.91 7.21
N MET A 67 -16.14 -7.69 6.14
CA MET A 67 -17.53 -7.22 6.22
C MET A 67 -18.49 -8.40 6.31
N GLU A 68 -18.32 -9.38 5.43
CA GLU A 68 -19.17 -10.56 5.36
C GLU A 68 -18.35 -11.84 5.56
N PRO A 69 -18.27 -12.36 6.81
CA PRO A 69 -17.58 -13.61 7.07
C PRO A 69 -18.39 -14.80 6.57
N THR A 70 -17.69 -15.86 6.16
CA THR A 70 -18.37 -17.12 5.84
C THR A 70 -19.04 -17.74 7.08
N THR A 71 -20.06 -18.57 6.87
CA THR A 71 -20.78 -19.24 7.97
C THR A 71 -19.90 -20.21 8.74
N ASN A 72 -18.98 -20.90 8.05
CA ASN A 72 -18.07 -21.85 8.67
C ASN A 72 -16.82 -21.12 9.18
N LYS A 73 -16.46 -21.39 10.44
CA LYS A 73 -15.33 -20.76 11.12
C LYS A 73 -14.06 -21.59 11.01
N GLY A 74 -12.91 -20.92 11.17
CA GLY A 74 -11.61 -21.59 11.23
C GLY A 74 -11.12 -22.12 9.88
N LEU A 75 -11.62 -21.54 8.77
CA LEU A 75 -11.27 -21.97 7.41
C LEU A 75 -9.87 -21.50 6.96
N CYS A 76 -9.13 -20.78 7.81
CA CYS A 76 -7.79 -20.24 7.52
C CYS A 76 -6.73 -20.69 8.56
N PRO A 77 -6.54 -22.01 8.79
CA PRO A 77 -5.65 -22.53 9.83
C PRO A 77 -4.17 -22.16 9.63
N THR A 78 -3.71 -21.98 8.39
CA THR A 78 -2.31 -21.63 8.10
C THR A 78 -1.94 -20.28 8.71
N SER A 79 -2.92 -19.37 8.82
CA SER A 79 -2.73 -18.03 9.38
C SER A 79 -3.46 -17.81 10.70
N ALA A 80 -3.81 -18.88 11.43
CA ALA A 80 -4.56 -18.80 12.70
C ALA A 80 -3.91 -17.93 13.78
N GLY A 81 -2.60 -17.70 13.72
CA GLY A 81 -1.88 -16.78 14.62
C GLY A 81 -2.11 -15.28 14.34
N HIS A 82 -2.83 -14.94 13.26
CA HIS A 82 -3.03 -13.56 12.80
C HIS A 82 -4.47 -13.07 12.95
N ASP A 83 -5.30 -13.73 13.76
CA ASP A 83 -6.72 -13.39 13.98
C ASP A 83 -7.51 -13.22 12.68
N VAL A 84 -7.35 -14.21 11.79
CA VAL A 84 -7.94 -14.22 10.45
C VAL A 84 -9.26 -14.97 10.39
N GLU A 85 -10.07 -14.61 9.41
CA GLU A 85 -11.30 -15.31 9.07
C GLU A 85 -11.42 -15.47 7.55
N CYS A 86 -12.18 -16.47 7.11
CA CYS A 86 -12.57 -16.60 5.70
C CYS A 86 -13.73 -15.64 5.39
N CYS A 87 -13.52 -14.75 4.43
CA CYS A 87 -14.39 -13.61 4.16
C CYS A 87 -14.84 -13.54 2.70
N TYR A 88 -16.10 -13.15 2.48
CA TYR A 88 -16.69 -12.90 1.16
C TYR A 88 -16.50 -11.45 0.70
N GLU A 89 -16.75 -10.50 1.60
CA GLU A 89 -16.68 -9.07 1.31
C GLU A 89 -15.68 -8.36 2.23
N LEU A 90 -14.77 -7.62 1.62
CA LEU A 90 -13.73 -6.87 2.33
C LEU A 90 -14.27 -5.50 2.75
N ARG A 91 -13.85 -5.03 3.92
CA ARG A 91 -14.10 -3.67 4.36
C ARG A 91 -13.27 -2.73 3.49
N THR A 92 -13.91 -1.99 2.60
CA THR A 92 -13.24 -0.93 1.85
C THR A 92 -12.73 0.11 2.85
N PRO A 93 -11.42 0.44 2.87
CA PRO A 93 -10.94 1.56 3.66
C PRO A 93 -11.67 2.82 3.18
N HIS A 94 -12.36 3.46 4.13
CA HIS A 94 -13.30 4.56 3.96
C HIS A 94 -13.00 5.51 2.78
N LEU A 95 -13.99 5.66 1.89
CA LEU A 95 -14.29 6.93 1.22
C LEU A 95 -14.90 7.90 2.24
#